data_AF-Q0RHY5-F1
#
_entry.id   AF-Q0RHY5-F1
#
_cell.length_a   1.000
_cell.length_b   1.000
_cell.length_c   1.000
_cell.angle_alpha   90.00
_cell.angle_beta   90.00
_cell.angle_gamma   90.00
#
_symmetry.space_group_name_H-M   'P 1'
#
loop_
_entity.id
_entity.type
_entity.pdbx_description
1 polymer ?
#
loop_
_entity_poly.entity_id
_entity_poly.type
_entity_poly.pdbx_seq_one_letter_code
_entity_poly.pdbx_strand_id
1 'polypeptide(L)'
;MIAVTDEGPAATRGVVRTYDAERGWGVIDAPEVPGGCWVHYSMIEMDGYRDLVAGRQVTFRWEPVANQDGYRFRALTVWPGTGSQAAEKA
;
A
#
# COMPACT_ATOMS: atom_id res chain seq x y z
N MET A 1 -26.34 3.30 -16.61
CA MET A 1 -25.13 4.00 -16.11
C MET A 1 -25.20 3.95 -14.60
N ILE A 2 -24.67 2.88 -13.99
CA ILE A 2 -24.69 2.73 -12.53
C ILE A 2 -23.39 3.34 -12.02
N ALA A 3 -23.51 4.42 -11.26
CA ALA A 3 -22.43 4.89 -10.41
C ALA A 3 -22.13 3.75 -9.43
N VAL A 4 -21.02 3.06 -9.62
CA VAL A 4 -20.49 2.16 -8.61
C VAL A 4 -20.08 3.06 -7.43
N THR A 5 -20.91 3.10 -6.39
CA THR A 5 -20.44 3.66 -5.12
C THR A 5 -19.45 2.65 -4.57
N ASP A 6 -18.23 3.12 -4.43
CA ASP A 6 -17.12 2.40 -3.86
C ASP A 6 -17.34 2.25 -2.34
N GLU A 7 -18.26 1.37 -1.92
CA GLU A 7 -18.52 1.08 -0.50
C GLU A 7 -17.45 0.10 0.05
N GLY A 8 -16.18 0.33 -0.29
CA GLY A 8 -15.03 -0.34 0.32
C GLY A 8 -14.43 0.52 1.44
N PRO A 9 -13.50 -0.03 2.25
CA PRO A 9 -12.77 0.81 3.21
C PRO A 9 -12.12 1.98 2.47
N ALA A 10 -12.22 3.18 3.04
CA ALA A 10 -11.69 4.39 2.44
C ALA A 10 -10.19 4.25 2.13
N ALA A 11 -9.78 4.73 0.95
CA ALA A 11 -8.39 4.71 0.57
C ALA A 11 -7.54 5.63 1.48
N THR A 12 -6.42 5.11 1.97
CA THR A 12 -5.47 5.77 2.88
C THR A 12 -4.16 6.07 2.14
N ARG A 13 -3.52 7.21 2.45
CA ARG A 13 -2.18 7.52 1.93
C ARG A 13 -1.11 7.03 2.90
N GLY A 14 -0.06 6.40 2.37
CA GLY A 14 1.06 5.93 3.18
C GLY A 14 2.38 5.96 2.43
N VAL A 15 3.44 5.56 3.11
CA VAL A 15 4.79 5.47 2.57
C VAL A 15 5.26 4.02 2.66
N VAL A 16 5.84 3.50 1.60
CA VAL A 16 6.43 2.16 1.59
C VAL A 16 7.64 2.15 2.52
N ARG A 17 7.57 1.41 3.62
CA ARG A 17 8.69 1.23 4.56
C ARG A 17 9.74 0.29 3.95
N THR A 18 9.28 -0.85 3.45
CA THR A 18 10.12 -1.87 2.84
C THR A 18 9.30 -2.68 1.85
N TYR A 19 9.96 -3.22 0.84
CA TYR A 19 9.38 -4.18 -0.07
C TYR A 19 10.48 -5.10 -0.59
N ASP A 20 10.23 -6.40 -0.52
CA ASP A 20 11.11 -7.44 -1.02
C ASP A 20 10.44 -8.05 -2.25
N ALA A 21 10.89 -7.64 -3.43
CA ALA A 21 10.29 -8.04 -4.70
C ALA A 21 10.52 -9.54 -5.01
N GLU A 22 11.60 -10.14 -4.49
CA GLU A 22 11.86 -11.57 -4.64
C GLU A 22 10.89 -12.40 -3.80
N ARG A 23 10.54 -11.91 -2.59
CA ARG A 23 9.58 -12.57 -1.70
C ARG A 23 8.13 -12.11 -1.91
N GLY A 24 7.92 -11.05 -2.69
CA GLY A 24 6.60 -10.55 -3.07
C GLY A 24 5.80 -9.90 -1.94
N TRP A 25 6.45 -9.37 -0.91
CA TRP A 25 5.76 -8.70 0.21
C TRP A 25 6.52 -7.48 0.72
N GLY A 26 5.80 -6.62 1.44
CA GLY A 26 6.38 -5.44 2.07
C GLY A 26 5.53 -4.86 3.18
N VAL A 27 5.83 -3.63 3.56
CA VAL A 27 5.16 -2.90 4.65
C VAL A 27 4.94 -1.45 4.24
N ILE A 28 3.73 -0.94 4.49
CA ILE A 28 3.36 0.47 4.29
C ILE A 28 3.09 1.11 5.65
N ASP A 29 3.64 2.30 5.86
CA ASP A 29 3.39 3.13 7.04
C ASP A 29 2.37 4.23 6.75
N ALA A 30 1.39 4.36 7.64
CA ALA A 30 0.50 5.51 7.72
C ALA A 30 0.01 5.68 9.18
N PRO A 31 -0.41 6.88 9.61
CA PRO A 31 -0.96 7.12 10.94
C PRO A 31 -2.14 6.20 11.30
N GLU A 32 -2.93 5.80 10.32
CA GLU A 32 -4.12 4.95 10.46
C GLU A 32 -3.80 3.48 10.72
N VAL A 33 -2.57 3.03 10.41
CA VAL A 33 -2.09 1.65 10.57
C VAL A 33 -0.82 1.61 11.44
N PRO A 34 -0.92 1.96 12.74
CA PRO A 34 0.24 2.01 13.62
C PRO A 34 0.94 0.65 13.71
N GLY A 35 2.26 0.64 13.57
CA GLY A 35 3.07 -0.59 13.49
C GLY A 35 3.29 -1.11 12.06
N GLY A 36 2.56 -0.57 11.08
CA GLY A 36 2.71 -0.89 9.66
C GLY A 36 1.63 -1.83 9.14
N CYS A 37 1.34 -1.69 7.85
CA CYS A 37 0.40 -2.49 7.11
C CYS A 37 1.14 -3.45 6.18
N TRP A 38 0.94 -4.76 6.37
CA TRP A 38 1.54 -5.78 5.53
C TRP A 38 0.91 -5.78 4.13
N VAL A 39 1.73 -5.89 3.08
CA VAL A 39 1.27 -5.93 1.68
C VAL A 39 1.86 -7.14 0.95
N HIS A 40 1.04 -7.77 0.11
CA HIS A 40 1.47 -8.79 -0.87
C HIS A 40 1.42 -8.25 -2.29
N TYR A 41 2.26 -8.76 -3.19
CA TYR A 41 2.28 -8.34 -4.60
C TYR A 41 0.92 -8.45 -5.28
N SER A 42 0.12 -9.46 -4.94
CA SER A 42 -1.20 -9.68 -5.53
C SER A 42 -2.19 -8.54 -5.28
N MET A 43 -1.93 -7.68 -4.29
CA MET A 43 -2.78 -6.54 -3.95
C MET A 43 -2.35 -5.25 -4.64
N ILE A 44 -1.21 -5.23 -5.34
CA ILE A 44 -0.70 -4.03 -6.01
C ILE A 44 -1.34 -3.90 -7.38
N GLU A 45 -2.21 -2.92 -7.55
CA GLU A 45 -2.90 -2.66 -8.81
C GLU A 45 -1.99 -1.88 -9.77
N MET A 46 -1.17 -2.64 -10.50
CA MET A 46 -0.37 -2.15 -11.62
C MET A 46 -0.19 -3.24 -12.67
N ASP A 47 0.03 -2.80 -13.91
CA ASP A 47 0.41 -3.67 -15.00
C ASP A 47 1.89 -4.08 -14.90
N GLY A 48 2.21 -5.26 -15.43
CA GLY A 48 3.58 -5.77 -15.45
C GLY A 48 4.07 -6.30 -14.10
N TYR A 49 5.37 -6.15 -13.83
CA TYR A 49 5.98 -6.63 -12.60
C TYR A 49 5.55 -5.75 -11.41
N ARG A 50 4.86 -6.35 -10.44
CA ARG A 50 4.28 -5.67 -9.29
C ARG A 50 5.36 -5.45 -8.23
N ASP A 51 5.80 -4.21 -8.08
CA ASP A 51 6.88 -3.82 -7.17
C ASP A 51 6.56 -2.49 -6.47
N LEU A 52 7.12 -2.30 -5.27
CA LEU A 52 7.04 -1.06 -4.51
C LEU A 52 8.44 -0.58 -4.12
N VAL A 53 8.67 0.73 -4.24
CA VAL A 53 9.97 1.31 -3.88
C VAL A 53 9.89 1.91 -2.48
N ALA A 54 10.77 1.49 -1.58
CA ALA A 54 10.87 2.05 -0.24
C ALA A 54 11.03 3.60 -0.28
N GLY A 55 10.33 4.30 0.61
CA GLY A 55 10.27 5.75 0.66
C GLY A 55 9.30 6.40 -0.35
N ARG A 56 8.66 5.64 -1.24
CA ARG A 56 7.62 6.18 -2.14
C ARG A 56 6.25 6.22 -1.47
N GLN A 57 5.49 7.24 -1.85
CA GLN A 57 4.09 7.36 -1.47
C GLN A 57 3.22 6.39 -2.27
N VAL A 58 2.24 5.82 -1.60
CA VAL A 58 1.22 4.95 -2.17
C VAL A 58 -0.14 5.33 -1.60
N THR A 59 -1.19 4.96 -2.32
CA THR A 59 -2.55 4.96 -1.79
C THR A 59 -2.98 3.51 -1.63
N PHE A 60 -3.63 3.15 -0.53
CA PHE A 60 -4.00 1.77 -0.26
C PHE A 60 -5.27 1.64 0.57
N ARG A 61 -5.96 0.52 0.42
CA ARG A 61 -7.02 0.06 1.31
C ARG A 61 -6.48 -1.03 2.22
N TRP A 62 -7.00 -1.11 3.43
CA TRP A 62 -6.53 -2.05 4.43
C TRP A 62 -7.69 -2.52 5.31
N GLU A 63 -7.44 -3.62 6.02
CA GLU A 63 -8.32 -4.12 7.07
C GLU A 63 -7.50 -4.53 8.30
N PRO A 64 -8.09 -4.48 9.51
CA PRO A 64 -7.47 -5.07 10.69
C PRO A 64 -7.50 -6.61 10.60
N VAL A 65 -6.45 -7.25 11.09
CA VAL A 65 -6.30 -8.70 11.14
C VAL A 65 -5.76 -9.13 12.50
N ALA A 66 -6.15 -10.33 12.95
CA ALA A 66 -5.71 -10.86 14.24
C ALA A 66 -4.18 -11.02 14.29
N ASN A 67 -3.60 -11.63 13.25
CA ASN A 67 -2.17 -11.78 13.09
C ASN A 67 -1.81 -12.10 11.62
N GLN A 68 -1.15 -11.16 10.93
CA GLN A 68 -0.53 -11.40 9.62
C GLN A 68 0.98 -11.29 9.81
N ASP A 69 1.66 -12.41 10.04
CA ASP A 69 3.12 -12.46 10.24
C ASP A 69 3.65 -11.44 11.27
N GLY A 70 2.88 -11.17 12.33
CA GLY A 70 3.19 -10.18 13.36
C GLY A 70 2.50 -8.83 13.17
N TYR A 71 1.95 -8.53 11.99
CA TYR A 71 1.22 -7.29 11.70
C TYR A 71 -0.27 -7.39 12.09
N ARG A 72 -0.85 -6.24 12.46
CA ARG A 72 -2.28 -6.08 12.81
C ARG A 72 -3.13 -5.53 11.68
N PHE A 73 -2.50 -5.16 10.57
CA PHE A 73 -3.15 -4.60 9.40
C PHE A 73 -2.59 -5.25 8.15
N ARG A 74 -3.45 -5.54 7.18
CA ARG A 74 -3.04 -5.98 5.85
C ARG A 74 -3.70 -5.14 4.76
N ALA A 75 -2.98 -4.96 3.66
CA ALA A 75 -3.50 -4.27 2.49
C ALA A 75 -4.47 -5.17 1.73
N LEU A 76 -5.57 -4.57 1.29
CA LEU A 76 -6.56 -5.17 0.39
C LEU A 76 -6.28 -4.79 -1.07
N THR A 77 -5.82 -3.56 -1.27
CA THR A 77 -5.50 -3.01 -2.60
C THR A 77 -4.49 -1.88 -2.42
N VAL A 78 -3.48 -1.80 -3.29
CA VAL A 78 -2.44 -0.78 -3.27
C VAL A 78 -2.31 -0.19 -4.67
N TRP A 79 -2.38 1.14 -4.76
CA TRP A 79 -2.11 1.89 -5.96
C TRP A 79 -0.78 2.63 -5.78
N PRO A 80 0.25 2.30 -6.58
CA PRO A 80 1.49 3.07 -6.61
C PRO A 80 1.20 4.54 -6.93
N GLY A 81 1.84 5.48 -6.23
CA GLY A 81 1.75 6.88 -6.60
C GLY A 81 2.30 7.08 -8.02
N THR A 82 1.55 7.77 -8.89
CA THR A 82 2.03 8.15 -10.22
C THR A 82 3.34 8.92 -10.05
N GLY A 83 4.41 8.40 -10.65
CA GLY A 83 5.76 8.93 -10.48
C GLY A 83 5.86 10.40 -10.86
N SER A 84 5.92 11.27 -9.86
CA SER A 84 6.47 12.63 -9.89
C SER A 84 6.70 13.07 -8.45
N GLN A 85 7.82 12.67 -7.84
CA GLN A 85 8.47 13.54 -6.87
C GLN A 85 9.57 14.25 -7.64
N ALA A 86 9.16 15.23 -8.44
CA ALA A 86 10.06 16.28 -8.87
C ALA A 86 10.53 17.00 -7.60
N ALA A 87 11.80 17.34 -7.61
CA ALA A 87 12.54 17.98 -6.54
C ALA A 87 11.77 19.12 -5.84
N GLU A 88 11.78 19.06 -4.51
CA GLU A 88 11.79 20.23 -3.63
C GLU A 88 12.63 19.78 -2.41
N LYS A 89 13.97 19.86 -2.41
CA LYS A 89 14.90 21.01 -2.45
C LYS A 89 14.54 22.10 -1.43
N ALA A 90 15.23 22.11 -0.30
CA ALA A 90 16.18 23.19 0.08
C ALA A 90 16.82 22.86 1.42
#